data_AF-A0A7Y9FIJ1-F1
#
_entry.id   AF-A0A7Y9FIJ1-F1
#
_cell.length_a   1.000
_cell.length_b   1.000
_cell.length_c   1.000
_cell.angle_alpha   90.00
_cell.angle_beta   90.00
_cell.angle_gamma   90.00
#
_symmetry.space_group_name_H-M   'P 1'
#
loop_
_entity.id
_entity.type
_entity.pdbx_description
1 polymer ?
#
loop_
_entity_poly.entity_id
_entity_poly.type
_entity_poly.pdbx_seq_one_letter_code
_entity_poly.pdbx_strand_id
1 'polypeptide(L)'
;MKGMIVSRPTEGDLPVSLDDLGAAARERWGAWVTERHTSVVPNAVLTLEVEPPGEPEFTVEVMRGPRSINLDGTPVQNYATAAWLRSLMPADAPRVIVFDDAWSMHADLTYGCTAEGLRAGTVDHSVPGWDAGDPDLY
;
A
#
# COMPACT_ATOMS: atom_id res chain seq x y z
N MET A 1 -14.40 2.95 5.47
CA MET A 1 -13.14 2.36 4.99
C MET A 1 -12.03 3.26 5.49
N LYS A 2 -11.35 2.85 6.57
CA LYS A 2 -10.28 3.65 7.18
C LYS A 2 -8.97 2.92 6.94
N GLY A 3 -8.38 3.20 5.79
CA GLY A 3 -7.06 2.72 5.42
C GLY A 3 -7.04 1.43 4.62
N MET A 4 -5.87 1.17 4.03
CA MET A 4 -5.54 -0.01 3.24
C MET A 4 -4.16 -0.52 3.65
N ILE A 5 -3.93 -1.82 3.47
CA ILE A 5 -2.67 -2.47 3.79
C ILE A 5 -2.12 -3.10 2.52
N VAL A 6 -0.91 -2.71 2.11
CA VAL A 6 -0.16 -3.36 1.04
C VAL A 6 0.77 -4.39 1.69
N SER A 7 0.69 -5.64 1.27
CA SER A 7 1.54 -6.70 1.82
C SER A 7 1.91 -7.73 0.75
N ARG A 8 2.97 -8.49 1.07
CA ARG A 8 3.30 -9.73 0.37
C ARG A 8 2.72 -10.90 1.17
N PRO A 9 1.81 -11.69 0.59
CA PRO A 9 1.20 -12.81 1.30
C PRO A 9 2.16 -13.94 1.66
N THR A 10 2.99 -14.35 0.70
CA THR A 10 4.02 -15.35 0.93
C THR A 10 5.15 -14.71 1.73
N GLU A 11 5.33 -15.15 2.99
CA GLU A 11 6.27 -14.59 3.97
C GLU A 11 7.50 -13.89 3.37
N GLY A 12 7.73 -12.65 3.78
CA GLY A 12 8.93 -11.89 3.41
C GLY A 12 8.70 -10.40 3.34
N ASP A 13 9.78 -9.69 3.08
CA ASP A 13 9.79 -8.24 2.91
C ASP A 13 9.24 -7.90 1.51
N LEU A 14 8.54 -6.76 1.38
CA LEU A 14 8.20 -6.21 0.06
C LEU A 14 9.50 -5.91 -0.71
N PRO A 15 9.52 -6.10 -2.04
CA PRO A 15 10.71 -5.92 -2.86
C PRO A 15 10.96 -4.43 -3.17
N VAL A 16 11.06 -3.62 -2.13
CA VAL A 16 11.38 -2.18 -2.17
C VAL A 16 12.18 -1.83 -0.92
N SER A 17 13.29 -1.09 -1.08
CA SER A 17 14.09 -0.65 0.06
C SER A 17 13.51 0.61 0.70
N LEU A 18 13.84 0.87 1.97
CA LEU A 18 13.42 2.11 2.65
C LEU A 18 14.02 3.35 1.98
N ASP A 19 15.28 3.28 1.56
CA ASP A 19 15.97 4.40 0.91
C ASP A 19 15.34 4.73 -0.45
N ASP A 20 15.03 3.70 -1.25
CA ASP A 20 14.35 3.87 -2.55
C ASP A 20 12.94 4.44 -2.35
N LEU A 21 12.21 3.97 -1.33
CA LEU A 21 10.88 4.47 -1.03
C LEU A 21 10.91 5.95 -0.61
N GLY A 22 11.83 6.33 0.28
CA GLY A 22 11.99 7.72 0.71
C GLY A 22 12.41 8.64 -0.43
N ALA A 23 13.32 8.18 -1.31
CA ALA A 23 13.72 8.91 -2.51
C ALA A 23 12.55 9.10 -3.48
N ALA A 24 11.81 8.03 -3.78
CA ALA A 24 10.66 8.07 -4.67
C ALA A 24 9.50 8.92 -4.10
N ALA A 25 9.31 8.91 -2.78
CA ALA A 25 8.31 9.75 -2.13
C ALA A 25 8.62 11.24 -2.32
N ARG A 26 9.88 11.64 -2.14
CA ARG A 26 10.34 13.02 -2.40
C ARG A 26 10.17 13.41 -3.86
N GLU A 27 10.43 12.50 -4.80
CA GLU A 27 10.17 12.76 -6.22
C GLU A 27 8.68 12.96 -6.52
N ARG A 28 7.84 12.10 -5.93
CA ARG A 28 6.39 12.11 -6.16
C ARG A 28 5.69 13.33 -5.58
N TRP A 29 5.97 13.67 -4.32
CA TRP A 29 5.23 14.68 -3.57
C TRP A 29 6.03 15.95 -3.28
N GLY A 30 7.34 15.95 -3.53
CA GLY A 30 8.19 17.13 -3.38
C GLY A 30 8.16 17.71 -1.97
N ALA A 31 7.79 18.99 -1.86
CA ALA A 31 7.69 19.69 -0.59
C ALA A 31 6.48 19.27 0.28
N TRP A 32 5.61 18.41 -0.23
CA TRP A 32 4.40 17.97 0.47
C TRP A 32 4.57 16.63 1.20
N VAL A 33 5.80 16.09 1.27
CA VAL A 33 6.06 14.88 2.05
C VAL A 33 7.13 15.15 3.11
N THR A 34 6.84 14.71 4.33
CA THR A 34 7.80 14.66 5.44
C THR A 34 8.09 13.21 5.77
N GLU A 35 9.38 12.85 5.76
CA GLU A 35 9.86 11.52 6.15
C GLU A 35 10.22 11.50 7.64
N ARG A 36 9.68 10.51 8.37
CA ARG A 36 10.02 10.25 9.78
C ARG A 36 10.42 8.79 9.97
N HIS A 37 11.63 8.57 10.49
CA HIS A 37 12.09 7.24 10.90
C HIS A 37 11.64 6.84 12.31
N THR A 38 10.86 7.70 12.96
CA THR A 38 10.22 7.44 14.25
C THR A 38 8.73 7.72 14.09
N SER A 39 7.91 6.68 14.14
CA SER A 39 6.46 6.79 14.08
C SER A 39 5.84 6.65 15.48
N VAL A 40 4.65 7.23 15.66
CA VAL A 40 3.79 6.91 16.80
C VAL A 40 3.12 5.54 16.65
N VAL A 41 3.07 5.00 15.42
CA VAL A 41 2.56 3.65 15.17
C VAL A 41 3.62 2.62 15.56
N PRO A 42 3.30 1.70 16.50
CA PRO A 42 4.23 0.68 16.93
C PRO A 42 4.75 -0.16 15.75
N ASN A 43 6.06 -0.36 15.69
CA ASN A 43 6.77 -1.15 14.67
C ASN A 43 6.87 -0.54 13.27
N ALA A 44 6.35 0.66 13.03
CA ALA A 44 6.67 1.40 11.82
C ALA A 44 8.14 1.85 11.87
N VAL A 45 8.88 1.60 10.79
CA VAL A 45 10.30 1.96 10.63
C VAL A 45 10.50 3.18 9.74
N LEU A 46 9.46 3.57 9.03
CA LEU A 46 9.38 4.77 8.20
C LEU A 46 7.91 5.19 8.12
N THR A 47 7.64 6.46 8.39
CA THR A 47 6.36 7.11 8.12
C THR A 47 6.59 8.25 7.14
N LEU A 48 5.79 8.29 6.08
CA LEU A 48 5.69 9.41 5.16
C LEU A 48 4.39 10.15 5.48
N GLU A 49 4.50 11.37 6.00
CA GLU A 49 3.37 12.28 6.19
C GLU A 49 3.20 13.10 4.92
N VAL A 50 2.05 13.02 4.27
CA VAL A 50 1.79 13.66 2.96
C VAL A 50 0.69 14.70 3.10
N GLU A 51 1.01 15.94 2.75
CA GLU A 51 0.14 17.13 2.85
C GLU A 51 -0.10 17.77 1.46
N PRO A 52 -0.84 17.11 0.56
CA PRO A 52 -1.07 17.62 -0.79
C PRO A 52 -2.02 18.84 -0.80
N PRO A 53 -1.81 19.83 -1.70
CA PRO A 53 -2.63 21.03 -1.72
C PRO A 53 -4.05 20.75 -2.21
N GLY A 54 -5.05 21.11 -1.40
CA GLY A 54 -6.46 20.97 -1.77
C GLY A 54 -7.01 19.54 -1.64
N GLU A 55 -6.24 18.63 -1.07
CA GLU A 55 -6.62 17.25 -0.78
C GLU A 55 -6.44 16.95 0.71
N PRO A 56 -7.13 15.95 1.28
CA PRO A 56 -6.90 15.53 2.65
C PRO A 56 -5.46 15.02 2.87
N GLU A 57 -4.89 15.34 4.03
CA GLU A 57 -3.62 14.78 4.49
C GLU A 57 -3.74 13.27 4.72
N PHE A 58 -2.64 12.54 4.51
CA PHE A 58 -2.58 11.11 4.75
C PHE A 58 -1.16 10.66 5.07
N THR A 59 -1.03 9.44 5.55
CA THR A 59 0.23 8.79 5.91
C THR A 59 0.44 7.49 5.14
N VAL A 60 1.71 7.19 4.91
CA VAL A 60 2.19 5.90 4.41
C VAL A 60 3.18 5.35 5.43
N GLU A 61 2.83 4.25 6.08
CA GLU A 61 3.60 3.70 7.19
C GLU A 61 4.20 2.36 6.80
N VAL A 62 5.53 2.30 6.75
CA VAL A 62 6.25 1.07 6.46
C VAL A 62 6.52 0.33 7.75
N MET A 63 5.98 -0.88 7.86
CA MET A 63 6.20 -1.76 9.00
C MET A 63 7.54 -2.49 8.87
N ARG A 64 8.20 -2.77 10.01
CA ARG A 64 9.55 -3.38 10.08
C ARG A 64 9.81 -4.47 9.02
N GLY A 65 10.89 -4.29 8.26
CA GLY A 65 11.33 -5.23 7.20
C GLY A 65 10.44 -5.16 5.97
N PRO A 66 10.18 -3.96 5.42
CA PRO A 66 8.96 -3.59 4.67
C PRO A 66 7.90 -4.70 4.48
N ARG A 67 7.42 -5.35 5.55
CA ARG A 67 6.56 -6.55 5.42
C ARG A 67 5.16 -6.17 4.99
N SER A 68 4.72 -5.03 5.48
CA SER A 68 3.48 -4.38 5.09
C SER A 68 3.66 -2.87 5.09
N ILE A 69 2.81 -2.20 4.32
CA ILE A 69 2.70 -0.75 4.28
C ILE A 69 1.25 -0.39 4.56
N ASN A 70 1.01 0.38 5.61
CA ASN A 70 -0.32 0.89 5.93
C ASN A 70 -0.52 2.25 5.24
N LEU A 71 -1.73 2.45 4.72
CA LEU A 71 -2.18 3.67 4.07
C LEU A 71 -3.43 4.14 4.82
N ASP A 72 -3.54 5.40 5.22
CA ASP A 72 -4.71 5.91 5.97
C ASP A 72 -5.55 6.95 5.21
N GLY A 73 -5.19 7.21 3.95
CA GLY A 73 -5.84 8.22 3.12
C GLY A 73 -7.27 7.86 2.71
N THR A 74 -7.86 8.73 1.89
CA THR A 74 -9.15 8.43 1.24
C THR A 74 -9.02 7.20 0.33
N PRO A 75 -10.12 6.51 -0.03
CA PRO A 75 -10.05 5.37 -0.95
C PRO A 75 -9.34 5.70 -2.28
N VAL A 76 -9.56 6.91 -2.81
CA VAL A 76 -8.88 7.36 -4.03
C VAL A 76 -7.37 7.49 -3.83
N GLN A 77 -6.95 8.13 -2.73
CA GLN A 77 -5.53 8.27 -2.38
C GLN A 77 -4.87 6.92 -2.12
N ASN A 78 -5.56 5.99 -1.45
CA ASN A 78 -5.01 4.68 -1.13
C ASN A 78 -4.78 3.84 -2.38
N TYR A 79 -5.74 3.79 -3.32
CA TYR A 79 -5.51 3.09 -4.59
C TYR A 79 -4.43 3.73 -5.44
N ALA A 80 -4.37 5.06 -5.49
CA ALA A 80 -3.31 5.79 -6.18
C ALA A 80 -1.93 5.52 -5.58
N THR A 81 -1.85 5.43 -4.24
CA THR A 81 -0.62 5.16 -3.51
C THR A 81 -0.22 3.70 -3.66
N ALA A 82 -1.15 2.75 -3.59
CA ALA A 82 -0.88 1.32 -3.81
C ALA A 82 -0.35 1.04 -5.23
N ALA A 83 -0.97 1.64 -6.27
CA ALA A 83 -0.49 1.55 -7.64
C ALA A 83 0.92 2.15 -7.80
N TRP A 84 1.18 3.30 -7.16
CA TRP A 84 2.51 3.89 -7.14
C TRP A 84 3.54 3.00 -6.43
N LEU A 85 3.24 2.47 -5.23
CA LEU A 85 4.11 1.53 -4.53
C LEU A 85 4.46 0.33 -5.41
N ARG A 86 3.48 -0.22 -6.13
CA ARG A 86 3.72 -1.34 -7.04
C ARG A 86 4.65 -0.97 -8.19
N SER A 87 4.61 0.27 -8.68
CA SER A 87 5.49 0.76 -9.75
C SER A 87 6.97 0.86 -9.34
N LEU A 88 7.26 0.93 -8.03
CA LEU A 88 8.63 0.96 -7.51
C LEU A 88 9.25 -0.45 -7.40
N MET A 89 8.42 -1.49 -7.50
CA MET A 89 8.84 -2.87 -7.37
C MET A 89 9.18 -3.49 -8.74
N PRO A 90 10.11 -4.47 -8.81
CA PRO A 90 10.41 -5.19 -10.05
C PRO A 90 9.16 -5.78 -10.74
N ALA A 91 9.23 -5.96 -12.06
CA ALA A 91 8.12 -6.55 -12.81
C ALA A 91 7.83 -8.00 -12.40
N ASP A 92 8.89 -8.74 -12.06
CA ASP A 92 8.90 -10.12 -11.56
C ASP A 92 8.82 -10.23 -10.03
N ALA A 93 8.46 -9.12 -9.35
CA ALA A 93 8.18 -9.15 -7.92
C ALA A 93 7.16 -10.27 -7.58
N PRO A 94 7.34 -10.97 -6.46
CA PRO A 94 6.33 -11.90 -5.92
C PRO A 94 4.96 -11.22 -5.79
N ARG A 95 3.89 -12.03 -5.68
CA ARG A 95 2.52 -11.53 -5.52
C ARG A 95 2.44 -10.49 -4.40
N VAL A 96 1.85 -9.34 -4.69
CA VAL A 96 1.59 -8.26 -3.74
C VAL A 96 0.10 -7.97 -3.78
N ILE A 97 -0.51 -7.80 -2.61
CA ILE A 97 -1.94 -7.58 -2.47
C ILE A 97 -2.17 -6.30 -1.68
N VAL A 98 -3.25 -5.59 -2.00
CA VAL A 98 -3.77 -4.52 -1.15
C VAL A 98 -5.11 -4.96 -0.55
N PHE A 99 -5.25 -4.81 0.76
CA PHE A 99 -6.46 -5.08 1.53
C PHE A 99 -7.04 -3.77 2.07
N ASP A 100 -8.33 -3.75 2.39
CA ASP A 100 -8.85 -2.74 3.31
C ASP A 100 -8.54 -3.12 4.78
N ASP A 101 -8.62 -2.16 5.70
CA ASP A 101 -8.32 -2.39 7.12
C ASP A 101 -9.18 -3.47 7.79
N ALA A 102 -10.40 -3.67 7.27
CA ALA A 102 -11.37 -4.63 7.76
C ALA A 102 -11.17 -6.04 7.19
N TRP A 103 -10.22 -6.24 6.26
CA TRP A 103 -10.01 -7.51 5.56
C TRP A 103 -11.31 -8.01 4.89
N SER A 104 -12.12 -7.08 4.40
CA SER A 104 -13.39 -7.36 3.74
C SER A 104 -13.26 -7.37 2.23
N MET A 105 -12.14 -6.89 1.71
CA MET A 105 -11.86 -6.82 0.28
C MET A 105 -10.35 -6.81 0.01
N HIS A 106 -9.99 -7.21 -1.20
CA HIS A 106 -8.61 -7.13 -1.66
C HIS A 106 -8.51 -6.86 -3.17
N ALA A 107 -7.32 -6.48 -3.62
CA ALA A 107 -6.95 -6.43 -5.03
C ALA A 107 -5.48 -6.85 -5.22
N ASP A 108 -5.22 -7.65 -6.25
CA ASP A 108 -3.85 -7.99 -6.65
C ASP A 108 -3.15 -6.79 -7.30
N LEU A 109 -1.97 -6.46 -6.80
CA LEU A 109 -1.11 -5.41 -7.34
C LEU A 109 -0.25 -5.99 -8.47
N THR A 110 -0.86 -6.16 -9.64
CA THR A 110 -0.16 -6.58 -10.86
C THR A 110 0.82 -5.50 -11.34
N TYR A 111 1.89 -5.91 -12.05
CA TYR A 111 2.84 -4.94 -12.60
C TYR A 111 2.14 -4.00 -13.59
N GLY A 112 2.35 -2.69 -13.43
CA GLY A 112 1.71 -1.67 -14.26
C GLY A 112 0.22 -1.43 -13.95
N CYS A 113 -0.29 -1.91 -12.82
CA CYS A 113 -1.65 -1.61 -12.40
C CYS A 113 -1.88 -0.10 -12.23
N THR A 114 -3.12 0.32 -12.47
CA THR A 114 -3.58 1.71 -12.23
C THR A 114 -4.51 1.76 -11.03
N ALA A 115 -4.66 2.93 -10.41
CA ALA A 115 -5.59 3.12 -9.30
C ALA A 115 -7.04 2.72 -9.68
N GLU A 116 -7.46 3.11 -10.88
CA GLU A 116 -8.78 2.78 -11.42
C GLU A 116 -8.93 1.27 -11.67
N GLY A 117 -7.89 0.63 -12.22
CA GLY A 117 -7.86 -0.82 -12.42
C GLY A 117 -7.94 -1.59 -11.11
N LEU A 118 -7.20 -1.16 -10.08
CA LEU A 118 -7.26 -1.76 -8.75
C LEU A 118 -8.66 -1.63 -8.14
N ARG A 119 -9.25 -0.43 -8.20
CA ARG A 119 -10.59 -0.17 -7.67
C ARG A 119 -11.68 -0.97 -8.39
N ALA A 120 -11.55 -1.15 -9.71
CA ALA A 120 -12.50 -1.92 -10.51
C ALA A 120 -12.31 -3.44 -10.34
N GLY A 121 -11.07 -3.88 -10.11
CA GLY A 121 -10.69 -5.27 -9.93
C GLY A 121 -10.75 -5.76 -8.48
N THR A 122 -11.17 -4.91 -7.53
CA THR A 122 -11.36 -5.29 -6.13
C THR A 122 -12.31 -6.47 -6.00
N VAL A 123 -11.87 -7.48 -5.28
CA VAL A 123 -12.69 -8.62 -4.85
C VAL A 123 -13.27 -8.31 -3.48
N ASP A 124 -14.60 -8.29 -3.39
CA ASP A 124 -15.37 -8.16 -2.15
C ASP A 124 -15.61 -9.55 -1.54
N HIS A 125 -15.22 -9.75 -0.28
CA HIS A 125 -15.36 -11.04 0.40
C HIS A 125 -16.79 -11.35 0.84
N SER A 126 -17.73 -10.40 0.71
CA SER A 126 -19.14 -10.63 0.98
C SER A 126 -19.88 -11.28 -0.18
N VAL A 127 -19.31 -11.31 -1.40
CA VAL A 127 -19.99 -11.86 -2.57
C VAL A 127 -19.77 -13.37 -2.72
N PRO A 128 -20.80 -14.18 -3.03
CA PRO A 128 -20.62 -15.60 -3.29
C PRO A 128 -19.64 -15.86 -4.44
N GLY A 129 -18.73 -16.82 -4.26
CA GLY A 129 -17.80 -17.27 -5.31
C GLY A 129 -16.39 -16.64 -5.27
N TRP A 130 -16.10 -15.79 -4.27
CA TRP A 130 -14.70 -15.44 -3.99
C TRP A 130 -13.96 -16.66 -3.40
N ASP A 131 -12.67 -16.80 -3.73
CA ASP A 131 -11.86 -17.93 -3.28
C ASP A 131 -11.37 -17.73 -1.84
N ALA A 132 -12.24 -18.06 -0.88
CA ALA A 132 -11.89 -18.09 0.54
C ALA A 132 -10.84 -19.17 0.89
N GLY A 133 -10.44 -20.00 -0.08
CA GLY A 133 -9.42 -21.02 0.02
C GLY A 133 -8.00 -20.54 -0.29
N ASP A 134 -7.83 -19.29 -0.73
CA ASP A 134 -6.53 -18.76 -1.16
C ASP A 134 -5.56 -18.68 0.04
N PRO A 135 -4.47 -19.49 0.06
CA PRO A 135 -3.50 -19.52 1.16
C PRO A 135 -2.82 -18.16 1.41
N ASP A 136 -2.87 -17.26 0.44
CA ASP A 136 -2.30 -15.92 0.48
C ASP A 136 -3.26 -14.85 1.06
N LEU A 137 -4.49 -15.22 1.44
CA LEU A 137 -5.50 -14.29 1.97
C LEU A 137 -5.85 -14.54 3.46
N TYR A 138 -5.06 -15.36 4.17
CA TYR A 138 -5.27 -15.73 5.59
C TYR A 138 -4.46 -14.90 6.58
#